data_AF-A0A8T4JZ98-F1
#
_entry.id   AF-A0A8T4JZ98-F1
#
_cell.length_a   1.000
_cell.length_b   1.000
_cell.length_c   1.000
_cell.angle_alpha   90.00
_cell.angle_beta   90.00
_cell.angle_gamma   90.00
#
_symmetry.space_group_name_H-M   'P 1'
#
loop_
_entity.id
_entity.type
_entity.pdbx_description
1 polymer ?
#
loop_
_entity_poly.entity_id
_entity_poly.type
_entity_poly.pdbx_seq_one_letter_code
_entity_poly.pdbx_strand_id
1 'polypeptide(L)'
;MDKIITVLIAVGILIGVTDTLRGNKWKLGEKFQQGFRLIGSMMISMAGIMTMAPVIALVLKPVAVPLFTRLHMDPSILSILLSCDMGGYPLAMSLAQNEKIGLMLGVVTAGMFGGTLTFTIPLGFGLIEKEDVPWFSRGILIGVGCIPVGSIVSGLLLQISVREVLWNSLPVLLMSVLIVYGMCRIPEKMISIMEKLGRVIECIGLIGIAAGSMEYLTGWEIIPGMEPLMDSMQVVCQITITLIGMFPVLELFTRILKNPLNRLGDKVGLDVTSVSGMIFSLASSVPVFSLMKNMTKKGIIVNTAWIVLVSGMFGSQLGLVLGIGDGLLMPYMIGKLAAAAVGVAVSLVAARAYERETVADEKPYLDIAPFSYSRYDNR
;
A
#
# COMPACT_ATOMS: atom_id res chain seq x y z
N MET A 1 4.28 -11.03 19.91
CA MET A 1 4.53 -9.75 19.22
C MET A 1 3.37 -8.79 19.45
N ASP A 2 2.15 -9.30 19.36
CA ASP A 2 0.88 -8.54 19.39
C ASP A 2 0.72 -7.73 20.67
N LYS A 3 0.89 -8.36 21.84
CA LYS A 3 0.88 -7.65 23.14
C LYS A 3 1.88 -6.50 23.23
N ILE A 4 3.06 -6.62 22.63
CA ILE A 4 4.08 -5.55 22.66
C ILE A 4 3.60 -4.36 21.83
N ILE A 5 3.06 -4.60 20.64
CA ILE A 5 2.55 -3.53 19.77
C ILE A 5 1.32 -2.87 20.42
N THR A 6 0.42 -3.64 21.02
CA THR A 6 -0.74 -3.07 21.73
C THR A 6 -0.32 -2.21 22.93
N VAL A 7 0.66 -2.65 23.73
CA VAL A 7 1.20 -1.83 24.83
C VAL A 7 1.87 -0.56 24.29
N LEU A 8 2.62 -0.68 23.21
CA LEU A 8 3.27 0.44 22.53
C LEU A 8 2.24 1.47 22.04
N ILE A 9 1.13 1.02 21.44
CA ILE A 9 -0.02 1.88 21.06
C ILE A 9 -0.58 2.59 22.28
N ALA A 10 -0.85 1.86 23.37
CA ALA A 10 -1.41 2.43 24.59
C ALA A 10 -0.50 3.51 25.19
N VAL A 11 0.81 3.27 25.22
CA VAL A 11 1.82 4.27 25.64
C VAL A 11 1.81 5.47 24.69
N GLY A 12 1.72 5.23 23.38
CA GLY A 12 1.57 6.27 22.36
C GLY A 12 0.39 7.20 22.60
N ILE A 13 -0.77 6.63 22.96
CA ILE A 13 -1.98 7.39 23.31
C ILE A 13 -1.69 8.27 24.53
N LEU A 14 -1.12 7.72 25.60
CA LEU A 14 -0.80 8.48 26.82
C LEU A 14 0.17 9.63 26.53
N ILE A 15 1.22 9.39 25.73
CA ILE A 15 2.18 10.42 25.34
C ILE A 15 1.52 11.50 24.47
N GLY A 16 0.72 11.10 23.48
CA GLY A 16 0.02 12.03 22.60
C GLY A 16 -0.98 12.92 23.33
N VAL A 17 -1.79 12.35 24.23
CA VAL A 17 -2.74 13.10 25.06
C VAL A 17 -2.00 14.05 26.01
N THR A 18 -0.96 13.56 26.69
CA THR A 18 -0.20 14.39 27.64
C THR A 18 0.52 15.56 26.95
N ASP A 19 1.10 15.36 25.76
CA ASP A 19 1.69 16.45 24.98
C ASP A 19 0.62 17.44 24.51
N THR A 20 -0.54 16.95 24.07
CA THR A 20 -1.69 17.82 23.69
C THR A 20 -2.09 18.73 24.85
N LEU A 21 -2.24 18.18 26.06
CA LEU A 21 -2.61 18.94 27.26
C LEU A 21 -1.54 19.94 27.70
N ARG A 22 -0.27 19.69 27.35
CA ARG A 22 0.88 20.56 27.67
C ARG A 22 1.17 21.62 26.60
N GLY A 23 0.27 21.79 25.63
CA GLY A 23 0.40 22.78 24.55
C GLY A 23 1.21 22.28 23.35
N ASN A 24 1.28 20.95 23.14
CA ASN A 24 1.88 20.30 21.98
C ASN A 24 3.36 20.67 21.74
N LYS A 25 4.15 20.76 22.82
CA LYS A 25 5.57 21.16 22.75
C LYS A 25 6.43 20.18 21.97
N TRP A 26 6.09 18.88 22.01
CA TRP A 26 6.83 17.85 21.31
C TRP A 26 6.27 17.50 19.93
N LYS A 27 5.19 18.17 19.50
CA LYS A 27 4.43 17.89 18.27
C LYS A 27 3.84 16.48 18.19
N LEU A 28 3.81 15.75 19.32
CA LEU A 28 3.24 14.41 19.42
C LEU A 28 1.71 14.49 19.61
N GLY A 29 1.24 15.55 20.27
CA GLY A 29 -0.19 15.83 20.37
C GLY A 29 -0.87 16.07 19.03
N GLU A 30 -0.19 16.76 18.10
CA GLU A 30 -0.67 16.93 16.73
C GLU A 30 -0.82 15.59 15.99
N LYS A 31 0.13 14.66 16.18
CA LYS A 31 0.08 13.32 15.60
C LYS A 31 -1.05 12.48 16.18
N PHE A 32 -1.30 12.60 17.49
CA PHE A 32 -2.47 12.00 18.12
C PHE A 32 -3.78 12.54 17.51
N GLN A 33 -3.93 13.86 17.40
CA GLN A 33 -5.11 14.46 16.78
C GLN A 33 -5.26 14.10 15.30
N GLN A 34 -4.14 13.95 14.57
CA GLN A 34 -4.15 13.52 13.18
C GLN A 34 -4.85 12.17 13.01
N GLY A 35 -4.66 11.22 13.94
CA GLY A 35 -5.37 9.94 13.92
C GLY A 35 -6.89 10.09 13.93
N PHE A 36 -7.42 11.00 14.75
CA PHE A 36 -8.85 11.31 14.78
C PHE A 36 -9.34 12.02 13.52
N ARG A 37 -8.55 12.95 12.96
CA ARG A 37 -8.94 13.69 11.75
C ARG A 37 -9.17 12.78 10.53
N LEU A 38 -8.55 11.61 10.51
CA LEU A 38 -8.70 10.64 9.42
C LEU A 38 -10.01 9.83 9.47
N ILE A 39 -10.76 9.86 10.58
CA ILE A 39 -11.94 9.00 10.73
C ILE A 39 -12.98 9.25 9.63
N GLY A 40 -13.26 10.52 9.30
CA GLY A 40 -14.27 10.88 8.31
C GLY A 40 -13.92 10.36 6.91
N SER A 41 -12.67 10.58 6.47
CA SER A 41 -12.22 10.09 5.17
C SER A 41 -12.15 8.56 5.11
N MET A 42 -11.75 7.89 6.21
CA MET A 42 -11.74 6.42 6.29
C MET A 42 -13.15 5.83 6.27
N MET A 43 -14.13 6.47 6.93
CA MET A 43 -15.52 6.04 6.88
C MET A 43 -16.06 6.07 5.44
N ILE A 44 -15.80 7.17 4.72
CA ILE A 44 -16.23 7.32 3.32
C ILE A 44 -15.58 6.27 2.42
N SER A 45 -14.28 6.01 2.61
CA SER A 45 -13.53 5.12 1.71
C SER A 45 -13.69 3.63 2.03
N MET A 46 -13.96 3.24 3.27
CA MET A 46 -13.91 1.84 3.70
C MET A 46 -15.29 1.29 4.08
N ALA A 47 -16.08 2.02 4.89
CA ALA A 47 -17.27 1.45 5.53
C ALA A 47 -18.27 0.91 4.49
N GLY A 48 -18.49 1.66 3.41
CA GLY A 48 -19.39 1.23 2.34
C GLY A 48 -18.96 -0.03 1.60
N ILE A 49 -17.67 -0.17 1.30
CA ILE A 49 -17.17 -1.35 0.58
C ILE A 49 -17.22 -2.56 1.51
N MET A 50 -16.88 -2.39 2.79
CA MET A 50 -17.01 -3.45 3.79
C MET A 50 -18.45 -3.95 3.88
N THR A 51 -19.40 -3.01 3.94
CA THR A 51 -20.85 -3.27 3.97
C THR A 51 -21.31 -4.02 2.71
N MET A 52 -20.72 -3.69 1.55
CA MET A 52 -21.02 -4.32 0.25
C MET A 52 -20.24 -5.62 -0.02
N ALA A 53 -19.22 -5.95 0.77
CA ALA A 53 -18.32 -7.06 0.47
C ALA A 53 -19.03 -8.42 0.31
N PRO A 54 -20.03 -8.79 1.14
CA PRO A 54 -20.77 -10.03 0.94
C PRO A 54 -21.57 -10.03 -0.37
N VAL A 55 -22.19 -8.91 -0.72
CA VAL A 55 -22.94 -8.74 -1.99
C VAL A 55 -22.02 -8.87 -3.20
N ILE A 56 -20.85 -8.22 -3.15
CA ILE A 56 -19.82 -8.35 -4.20
C ILE A 56 -19.38 -9.82 -4.33
N ALA A 57 -19.17 -10.50 -3.20
CA ALA A 57 -18.81 -11.91 -3.20
C ALA A 57 -19.92 -12.78 -3.81
N LEU A 58 -21.20 -12.52 -3.54
CA LEU A 58 -22.32 -13.24 -4.15
C LEU A 58 -22.33 -13.12 -5.68
N VAL A 59 -22.02 -11.94 -6.21
CA VAL A 59 -21.92 -11.70 -7.66
C VAL A 59 -20.71 -12.41 -8.27
N LEU A 60 -19.58 -12.43 -7.55
CA LEU A 60 -18.33 -13.00 -8.06
C LEU A 60 -18.29 -14.54 -7.93
N LYS A 61 -18.91 -15.12 -6.89
CA LYS A 61 -18.85 -16.55 -6.57
C LYS A 61 -19.15 -17.49 -7.75
N PRO A 62 -20.23 -17.28 -8.55
CA PRO A 62 -20.58 -18.18 -9.65
C PRO A 62 -19.48 -18.33 -10.73
N VAL A 63 -18.64 -17.31 -10.90
CA VAL A 63 -17.55 -17.32 -11.88
C VAL A 63 -16.21 -17.63 -11.20
N ALA A 64 -15.93 -16.99 -10.07
CA ALA A 64 -14.67 -17.08 -9.36
C ALA A 64 -14.42 -18.48 -8.79
N VAL A 65 -15.41 -19.02 -8.07
CA VAL A 65 -15.26 -20.32 -7.38
C VAL A 65 -14.92 -21.44 -8.36
N PRO A 66 -15.70 -21.72 -9.42
CA PRO A 66 -15.36 -22.80 -10.33
C PRO A 66 -14.05 -22.57 -11.09
N LEU A 67 -13.70 -21.32 -11.40
CA LEU A 67 -12.46 -20.99 -12.11
C LEU A 67 -11.23 -21.28 -11.23
N PHE A 68 -11.19 -20.74 -10.01
CA PHE A 68 -10.01 -20.85 -9.14
C PHE A 68 -9.90 -22.22 -8.47
N THR A 69 -11.01 -22.85 -8.07
CA THR A 69 -10.97 -24.20 -7.50
C THR A 69 -10.45 -25.23 -8.51
N ARG A 70 -10.80 -25.11 -9.82
CA ARG A 70 -10.23 -25.97 -10.87
C ARG A 70 -8.71 -25.83 -11.02
N LEU A 71 -8.18 -24.65 -10.72
CA LEU A 71 -6.76 -24.35 -10.78
C LEU A 71 -6.04 -24.62 -9.45
N HIS A 72 -6.71 -25.25 -8.46
CA HIS A 72 -6.19 -25.48 -7.10
C HIS A 72 -5.86 -24.20 -6.33
N MET A 73 -6.62 -23.14 -6.59
CA MET A 73 -6.45 -21.83 -5.98
C MET A 73 -7.71 -21.42 -5.21
N ASP A 74 -7.51 -20.65 -4.16
CA ASP A 74 -8.60 -20.12 -3.35
C ASP A 74 -9.24 -18.91 -4.05
N PRO A 75 -10.59 -18.84 -4.15
CA PRO A 75 -11.29 -17.74 -4.82
C PRO A 75 -11.04 -16.36 -4.19
N SER A 76 -10.59 -16.31 -2.92
CA SER A 76 -10.21 -15.07 -2.25
C SER A 76 -9.09 -14.31 -2.95
N ILE A 77 -8.38 -14.91 -3.91
CA ILE A 77 -7.39 -14.22 -4.73
C ILE A 77 -7.93 -13.00 -5.49
N LEU A 78 -9.24 -12.94 -5.78
CA LEU A 78 -9.84 -11.74 -6.39
C LEU A 78 -9.74 -10.51 -5.49
N SER A 79 -9.60 -10.71 -4.18
CA SER A 79 -9.49 -9.62 -3.22
C SER A 79 -8.23 -8.79 -3.37
N ILE A 80 -7.16 -9.35 -3.97
CA ILE A 80 -5.87 -8.67 -4.11
C ILE A 80 -5.98 -7.41 -4.98
N LEU A 81 -7.06 -7.29 -5.78
CA LEU A 81 -7.34 -6.11 -6.60
C LEU A 81 -7.73 -4.87 -5.76
N LEU A 82 -8.09 -5.07 -4.49
CA LEU A 82 -8.46 -4.03 -3.54
C LEU A 82 -7.41 -3.97 -2.44
N SER A 83 -7.12 -2.78 -1.92
CA SER A 83 -6.32 -2.68 -0.69
C SER A 83 -7.04 -3.39 0.46
N CYS A 84 -6.30 -3.98 1.40
CA CYS A 84 -6.88 -4.76 2.49
C CYS A 84 -7.89 -3.96 3.33
N ASP A 85 -7.58 -2.68 3.59
CA ASP A 85 -8.42 -1.70 4.25
C ASP A 85 -9.52 -1.13 3.33
N MET A 86 -9.36 -1.15 2.02
CA MET A 86 -10.40 -0.69 1.07
C MET A 86 -11.32 -1.82 0.59
N GLY A 87 -11.61 -2.78 1.47
CA GLY A 87 -12.51 -3.91 1.18
C GLY A 87 -11.85 -5.18 0.69
N GLY A 88 -10.53 -5.21 0.48
CA GLY A 88 -9.80 -6.44 0.13
C GLY A 88 -9.90 -7.51 1.21
N TYR A 89 -9.76 -7.14 2.49
CA TYR A 89 -9.91 -8.10 3.58
C TYR A 89 -11.32 -8.73 3.66
N PRO A 90 -12.41 -7.96 3.81
CA PRO A 90 -13.75 -8.56 3.92
C PRO A 90 -14.17 -9.30 2.65
N LEU A 91 -13.73 -8.85 1.46
CA LEU A 91 -13.98 -9.57 0.22
C LEU A 91 -13.24 -10.91 0.19
N ALA A 92 -11.98 -10.97 0.64
CA ALA A 92 -11.25 -12.22 0.79
C ALA A 92 -11.99 -13.18 1.72
N MET A 93 -12.39 -12.72 2.91
CA MET A 93 -13.08 -13.57 3.88
C MET A 93 -14.44 -14.06 3.35
N SER A 94 -15.12 -13.26 2.53
CA SER A 94 -16.39 -13.64 1.90
C SER A 94 -16.24 -14.67 0.77
N LEU A 95 -15.05 -14.75 0.14
CA LEU A 95 -14.73 -15.64 -0.97
C LEU A 95 -13.90 -16.86 -0.55
N ALA A 96 -13.21 -16.79 0.59
CA ALA A 96 -12.24 -17.78 1.03
C ALA A 96 -12.90 -19.14 1.28
N GLN A 97 -12.25 -20.20 0.77
CA GLN A 97 -12.57 -21.58 1.16
C GLN A 97 -11.69 -22.01 2.33
N ASN A 98 -10.46 -21.49 2.39
CA ASN A 98 -9.56 -21.65 3.53
C ASN A 98 -9.30 -20.29 4.17
N GLU A 99 -9.74 -20.14 5.42
CA GLU A 99 -9.61 -18.90 6.19
C GLU A 99 -8.18 -18.36 6.21
N LYS A 100 -7.17 -19.23 6.40
CA LYS A 100 -5.77 -18.81 6.44
C LYS A 100 -5.29 -18.25 5.10
N ILE A 101 -5.75 -18.85 3.99
CA ILE A 101 -5.44 -18.35 2.64
C ILE A 101 -6.16 -17.00 2.42
N GLY A 102 -7.40 -16.87 2.88
CA GLY A 102 -8.13 -15.61 2.90
C GLY A 102 -7.40 -14.51 3.68
N LEU A 103 -6.87 -14.82 4.86
CA LEU A 103 -6.07 -13.89 5.66
C LEU A 103 -4.77 -13.51 4.94
N MET A 104 -4.04 -14.47 4.37
CA MET A 104 -2.81 -14.21 3.61
C MET A 104 -3.08 -13.26 2.43
N LEU A 105 -4.07 -13.59 1.59
CA LEU A 105 -4.36 -12.83 0.37
C LEU A 105 -5.06 -11.51 0.67
N GLY A 106 -6.06 -11.51 1.56
CA GLY A 106 -6.89 -10.36 1.90
C GLY A 106 -6.22 -9.32 2.77
N VAL A 107 -5.17 -9.69 3.52
CA VAL A 107 -4.48 -8.77 4.43
C VAL A 107 -3.10 -8.40 3.91
N VAL A 108 -2.28 -9.40 3.58
CA VAL A 108 -0.86 -9.16 3.23
C VAL A 108 -0.71 -8.87 1.75
N THR A 109 -1.21 -9.75 0.89
CA THR A 109 -1.10 -9.57 -0.57
C THR A 109 -1.90 -8.37 -1.05
N ALA A 110 -3.17 -8.26 -0.64
CA ALA A 110 -4.04 -7.11 -0.92
C ALA A 110 -3.46 -5.80 -0.36
N GLY A 111 -2.86 -5.83 0.83
CA GLY A 111 -2.22 -4.66 1.43
C GLY A 111 -1.02 -4.11 0.64
N MET A 112 -0.34 -4.96 -0.15
CA MET A 112 0.74 -4.53 -1.05
C MET A 112 0.24 -4.29 -2.48
N PHE A 113 -0.38 -5.31 -3.09
CA PHE A 113 -0.80 -5.32 -4.48
C PHE A 113 -2.01 -4.41 -4.70
N GLY A 114 -3.07 -4.64 -3.94
CA GLY A 114 -4.29 -3.83 -4.01
C GLY A 114 -4.03 -2.39 -3.64
N GLY A 115 -3.29 -2.14 -2.55
CA GLY A 115 -2.84 -0.80 -2.18
C GLY A 115 -1.97 -0.12 -3.26
N THR A 116 -1.26 -0.90 -4.07
CA THR A 116 -0.52 -0.34 -5.21
C THR A 116 -1.46 0.07 -6.35
N LEU A 117 -2.42 -0.80 -6.68
CA LEU A 117 -3.37 -0.57 -7.76
C LEU A 117 -4.36 0.55 -7.46
N THR A 118 -4.95 0.56 -6.27
CA THR A 118 -6.03 1.49 -5.93
C THR A 118 -5.53 2.81 -5.39
N PHE A 119 -4.26 2.89 -4.95
CA PHE A 119 -3.73 4.07 -4.28
C PHE A 119 -2.38 4.54 -4.84
N THR A 120 -1.34 3.71 -4.74
CA THR A 120 0.04 4.16 -5.03
C THR A 120 0.20 4.62 -6.49
N ILE A 121 -0.32 3.86 -7.46
CA ILE A 121 -0.24 4.23 -8.88
C ILE A 121 -1.07 5.51 -9.16
N PRO A 122 -2.40 5.53 -8.95
CA PRO A 122 -3.20 6.71 -9.29
C PRO A 122 -2.73 7.98 -8.58
N LEU A 123 -2.49 7.89 -7.27
CA LEU A 123 -2.11 9.06 -6.48
C LEU A 123 -0.68 9.50 -6.75
N GLY A 124 0.25 8.55 -6.91
CA GLY A 124 1.65 8.85 -7.20
C GLY A 124 1.78 9.65 -8.50
N PHE A 125 1.20 9.16 -9.60
CA PHE A 125 1.26 9.86 -10.89
C PHE A 125 0.56 11.23 -10.89
N GLY A 126 -0.44 11.43 -10.02
CA GLY A 126 -1.11 12.73 -9.86
C GLY A 126 -0.33 13.75 -9.03
N LEU A 127 0.61 13.31 -8.19
CA LEU A 127 1.33 14.18 -7.24
C LEU A 127 2.81 14.39 -7.55
N ILE A 128 3.45 13.46 -8.26
CA ILE A 128 4.88 13.58 -8.61
C ILE A 128 5.10 14.50 -9.81
N GLU A 129 6.31 15.05 -9.90
CA GLU A 129 6.72 15.88 -11.04
C GLU A 129 6.95 15.02 -12.29
N LYS A 130 6.68 15.58 -13.49
CA LYS A 130 6.77 14.82 -14.76
C LYS A 130 8.15 14.23 -15.01
N GLU A 131 9.19 14.87 -14.49
CA GLU A 131 10.60 14.45 -14.61
C GLU A 131 10.90 13.20 -13.77
N ASP A 132 10.16 12.99 -12.68
CA ASP A 132 10.33 11.87 -11.74
C ASP A 132 9.58 10.62 -12.16
N VAL A 133 8.58 10.77 -13.03
CA VAL A 133 7.69 9.70 -13.52
C VAL A 133 8.46 8.45 -14.00
N PRO A 134 9.55 8.54 -14.79
CA PRO A 134 10.28 7.34 -15.23
C PRO A 134 10.90 6.55 -14.06
N TRP A 135 11.44 7.25 -13.06
CA TRP A 135 12.11 6.65 -11.90
C TRP A 135 11.09 6.05 -10.93
N PHE A 136 9.98 6.77 -10.72
CA PHE A 136 8.82 6.28 -9.98
C PHE A 136 8.26 5.00 -10.61
N SER A 137 8.04 5.01 -11.93
CA SER A 137 7.54 3.85 -12.67
C SER A 137 8.44 2.63 -12.46
N ARG A 138 9.76 2.78 -12.62
CA ARG A 138 10.73 1.69 -12.37
C ARG A 138 10.64 1.12 -10.96
N GLY A 139 10.49 1.99 -9.95
CA GLY A 139 10.30 1.54 -8.58
C GLY A 139 8.99 0.77 -8.37
N ILE A 140 7.88 1.18 -9.01
CA ILE A 140 6.63 0.41 -9.01
C ILE A 140 6.88 -0.99 -9.58
N LEU A 141 7.56 -1.11 -10.71
CA LEU A 141 7.82 -2.41 -11.36
C LEU A 141 8.56 -3.36 -10.41
N ILE A 142 9.62 -2.85 -9.76
CA ILE A 142 10.43 -3.63 -8.81
C ILE A 142 9.60 -4.02 -7.59
N GLY A 143 8.86 -3.07 -7.02
CA GLY A 143 7.98 -3.31 -5.88
C GLY A 143 6.96 -4.40 -6.17
N VAL A 144 6.19 -4.26 -7.26
CA VAL A 144 5.16 -5.20 -7.67
C VAL A 144 5.74 -6.60 -7.94
N GLY A 145 6.94 -6.67 -8.53
CA GLY A 145 7.66 -7.93 -8.73
C GLY A 145 8.08 -8.64 -7.44
N CYS A 146 8.21 -7.92 -6.32
CA CYS A 146 8.64 -8.50 -5.03
C CYS A 146 7.49 -8.91 -4.12
N ILE A 147 6.24 -8.56 -4.45
CA ILE A 147 5.03 -8.92 -3.66
C ILE A 147 4.89 -10.42 -3.39
N PRO A 148 5.19 -11.34 -4.34
CA PRO A 148 5.09 -12.77 -4.08
C PRO A 148 5.96 -13.23 -2.90
N VAL A 149 7.11 -12.60 -2.66
CA VAL A 149 7.98 -12.92 -1.51
C VAL A 149 7.22 -12.73 -0.19
N GLY A 150 6.52 -11.60 -0.04
CA GLY A 150 5.79 -11.31 1.18
C GLY A 150 4.58 -12.22 1.37
N SER A 151 3.91 -12.58 0.27
CA SER A 151 2.81 -13.55 0.27
C SER A 151 3.29 -14.93 0.72
N ILE A 152 4.44 -15.40 0.18
CA ILE A 152 5.03 -16.69 0.55
C ILE A 152 5.45 -16.71 2.02
N VAL A 153 6.20 -15.71 2.47
CA VAL A 153 6.67 -15.63 3.86
C VAL A 153 5.50 -15.57 4.84
N SER A 154 4.47 -14.77 4.52
CA SER A 154 3.27 -14.69 5.34
C SER A 154 2.51 -16.02 5.41
N GLY A 155 2.31 -16.68 4.26
CA GLY A 155 1.63 -17.97 4.20
C GLY A 155 2.33 -19.06 5.02
N LEU A 156 3.67 -19.08 5.00
CA LEU A 156 4.46 -20.00 5.82
C LEU A 156 4.28 -19.70 7.32
N LEU A 157 4.26 -18.43 7.72
CA LEU A 157 4.03 -18.03 9.11
C LEU A 157 2.60 -18.31 9.59
N LEU A 158 1.61 -18.27 8.69
CA LEU A 158 0.23 -18.70 8.93
C LEU A 158 0.07 -20.24 8.98
N GLN A 159 1.16 -20.99 8.80
CA GLN A 159 1.18 -22.46 8.77
C GLN A 159 0.28 -23.02 7.66
N ILE A 160 0.25 -22.36 6.50
CA ILE A 160 -0.38 -22.87 5.28
C ILE A 160 0.59 -23.84 4.61
N SER A 161 0.08 -24.88 3.95
CA SER A 161 0.96 -25.82 3.27
C SER A 161 1.76 -25.12 2.16
N VAL A 162 3.04 -25.47 2.00
CA VAL A 162 3.93 -24.86 0.99
C VAL A 162 3.31 -24.94 -0.41
N ARG A 163 2.65 -26.05 -0.72
CA ARG A 163 1.94 -26.25 -1.98
C ARG A 163 0.84 -25.21 -2.19
N GLU A 164 -0.05 -25.03 -1.21
CA GLU A 164 -1.14 -24.05 -1.31
C GLU A 164 -0.62 -22.62 -1.40
N VAL A 165 0.42 -22.29 -0.64
CA VAL A 165 1.07 -20.96 -0.70
C VAL A 165 1.59 -20.67 -2.10
N LEU A 166 2.28 -21.62 -2.74
CA LEU A 166 2.81 -21.45 -4.08
C LEU A 166 1.71 -21.33 -5.14
N TRP A 167 0.68 -22.16 -5.07
CA TRP A 167 -0.47 -22.08 -5.99
C TRP A 167 -1.19 -20.75 -5.89
N ASN A 168 -1.43 -20.25 -4.67
CA ASN A 168 -2.09 -18.97 -4.46
C ASN A 168 -1.18 -17.75 -4.72
N SER A 169 0.14 -17.91 -4.67
CA SER A 169 1.10 -16.86 -5.04
C SER A 169 1.36 -16.77 -6.55
N LEU A 170 1.02 -17.82 -7.30
CA LEU A 170 1.30 -17.88 -8.74
C LEU A 170 0.52 -16.81 -9.54
N PRO A 171 -0.79 -16.58 -9.35
CA PRO A 171 -1.47 -15.52 -10.08
C PRO A 171 -1.06 -14.14 -9.64
N VAL A 172 -0.66 -13.96 -8.38
CA VAL A 172 -0.06 -12.72 -7.91
C VAL A 172 1.20 -12.42 -8.74
N LEU A 173 2.07 -13.42 -8.92
CA LEU A 173 3.25 -13.30 -9.79
C LEU A 173 2.88 -13.00 -11.24
N LEU A 174 1.93 -13.74 -11.82
CA LEU A 174 1.48 -13.53 -13.21
C LEU A 174 0.90 -12.12 -13.42
N MET A 175 0.06 -11.67 -12.50
CA MET A 175 -0.53 -10.33 -12.51
C MET A 175 0.53 -9.26 -12.30
N SER A 176 1.49 -9.48 -11.41
CA SER A 176 2.65 -8.60 -11.24
C SER A 176 3.43 -8.46 -12.53
N VAL A 177 3.73 -9.56 -13.23
CA VAL A 177 4.42 -9.54 -14.54
C VAL A 177 3.59 -8.81 -15.60
N LEU A 178 2.27 -9.03 -15.64
CA LEU A 178 1.37 -8.37 -16.59
C LEU A 178 1.30 -6.86 -16.35
N ILE A 179 1.21 -6.41 -15.09
CA ILE A 179 1.25 -4.99 -14.74
C ILE A 179 2.60 -4.41 -15.10
N VAL A 180 3.69 -5.12 -14.78
CA VAL A 180 5.04 -4.68 -15.10
C VAL A 180 5.19 -4.47 -16.62
N TYR A 181 4.75 -5.45 -17.40
CA TYR A 181 4.76 -5.38 -18.85
C TYR A 181 3.88 -4.24 -19.38
N GLY A 182 2.67 -4.10 -18.86
CA GLY A 182 1.73 -3.04 -19.24
C GLY A 182 2.28 -1.65 -18.95
N MET A 183 2.88 -1.46 -17.77
CA MET A 183 3.51 -0.20 -17.36
C MET A 183 4.74 0.15 -18.20
N CYS A 184 5.50 -0.84 -18.69
CA CYS A 184 6.62 -0.62 -19.60
C CYS A 184 6.19 -0.22 -21.02
N ARG A 185 5.03 -0.69 -21.50
CA ARG A 185 4.61 -0.50 -22.90
C ARG A 185 3.57 0.59 -23.09
N ILE A 186 2.62 0.70 -22.16
CA ILE A 186 1.44 1.56 -22.25
C ILE A 186 1.09 2.19 -20.88
N PRO A 187 2.02 2.91 -20.23
CA PRO A 187 1.85 3.43 -18.87
C PRO A 187 0.61 4.31 -18.72
N GLU A 188 0.36 5.23 -19.65
CA GLU A 188 -0.81 6.13 -19.60
C GLU A 188 -2.14 5.36 -19.59
N LYS A 189 -2.25 4.30 -20.39
CA LYS A 189 -3.45 3.44 -20.42
C LYS A 189 -3.58 2.67 -19.11
N MET A 190 -2.49 2.14 -18.57
CA MET A 190 -2.49 1.42 -17.30
C MET A 190 -2.95 2.32 -16.16
N ILE A 191 -2.40 3.53 -16.05
CA ILE A 191 -2.81 4.52 -15.04
C ILE A 191 -4.30 4.82 -15.18
N SER A 192 -4.78 5.09 -16.39
CA SER A 192 -6.21 5.34 -16.64
C SER A 192 -7.11 4.16 -16.24
N ILE A 193 -6.66 2.92 -16.47
CA ILE A 193 -7.37 1.71 -16.03
C ILE A 193 -7.44 1.66 -14.51
N MET A 194 -6.34 1.94 -13.80
CA MET A 194 -6.28 1.91 -12.35
C MET A 194 -7.11 3.05 -11.71
N GLU A 195 -7.10 4.24 -12.30
CA GLU A 195 -7.98 5.35 -11.89
C GLU A 195 -9.46 5.01 -12.07
N LYS A 196 -9.82 4.35 -13.18
CA LYS A 196 -11.20 3.88 -13.40
C LYS A 196 -11.58 2.81 -12.38
N LEU A 197 -10.68 1.86 -12.11
CA LEU A 197 -10.88 0.85 -11.07
C LEU A 197 -11.11 1.50 -9.70
N GLY A 198 -10.25 2.44 -9.30
CA GLY A 198 -10.39 3.20 -8.05
C GLY A 198 -11.73 3.93 -7.96
N ARG A 199 -12.16 4.60 -9.05
CA ARG A 199 -13.47 5.27 -9.10
C ARG A 199 -14.64 4.31 -9.00
N VAL A 200 -14.57 3.14 -9.64
CA VAL A 200 -15.63 2.11 -9.52
C VAL A 200 -15.75 1.64 -8.08
N ILE A 201 -14.61 1.38 -7.42
CA ILE A 201 -14.57 0.95 -6.02
C ILE A 201 -15.15 2.04 -5.10
N GLU A 202 -14.77 3.29 -5.32
CA GLU A 202 -15.33 4.45 -4.59
C GLU A 202 -16.85 4.56 -4.79
N CYS A 203 -17.35 4.44 -6.03
CA CYS A 203 -18.78 4.46 -6.30
C CYS A 203 -19.53 3.33 -5.57
N ILE A 204 -18.99 2.10 -5.57
CA ILE A 204 -19.57 0.97 -4.83
C ILE A 204 -19.58 1.28 -3.33
N GLY A 205 -18.51 1.85 -2.79
CA GLY A 205 -18.44 2.30 -1.41
C GLY A 205 -19.53 3.32 -1.08
N LEU A 206 -19.69 4.37 -1.89
CA LEU A 206 -20.72 5.38 -1.68
C LEU A 206 -22.14 4.82 -1.74
N ILE A 207 -22.41 3.88 -2.66
CA ILE A 207 -23.70 3.17 -2.73
C ILE A 207 -23.90 2.35 -1.44
N GLY A 208 -22.87 1.64 -0.98
CA GLY A 208 -22.92 0.87 0.26
C GLY A 208 -23.22 1.73 1.48
N ILE A 209 -22.59 2.90 1.60
CA ILE A 209 -22.88 3.86 2.68
C ILE A 209 -24.32 4.37 2.58
N ALA A 210 -24.77 4.76 1.39
CA ALA A 210 -26.12 5.27 1.20
C ALA A 210 -27.18 4.22 1.54
N ALA A 211 -27.05 3.01 1.00
CA ALA A 211 -27.97 1.91 1.25
C ALA A 211 -27.96 1.50 2.73
N GLY A 212 -26.78 1.30 3.32
CA GLY A 212 -26.65 0.92 4.73
C GLY A 212 -27.13 2.01 5.70
N SER A 213 -26.97 3.29 5.35
CA SER A 213 -27.48 4.40 6.18
C SER A 213 -29.01 4.46 6.13
N MET A 214 -29.59 4.25 4.95
CA MET A 214 -31.03 4.20 4.78
C MET A 214 -31.63 3.00 5.51
N GLU A 215 -31.02 1.81 5.41
CA GLU A 215 -31.43 0.62 6.13
C GLU A 215 -31.37 0.84 7.65
N TYR A 216 -30.28 1.43 8.16
CA TYR A 216 -30.16 1.77 9.57
C TYR A 216 -31.24 2.75 10.06
N LEU A 217 -31.60 3.76 9.27
CA LEU A 217 -32.57 4.79 9.65
C LEU A 217 -34.03 4.35 9.49
N THR A 218 -34.32 3.56 8.46
CA THR A 218 -35.71 3.22 8.06
C THR A 218 -36.10 1.79 8.40
N GLY A 219 -35.12 0.91 8.63
CA GLY A 219 -35.33 -0.54 8.76
C GLY A 219 -35.65 -1.23 7.43
N TRP A 220 -35.55 -0.54 6.29
CA TRP A 220 -35.83 -1.13 4.99
C TRP A 220 -34.56 -1.74 4.39
N GLU A 221 -34.59 -3.04 4.12
CA GLU A 221 -33.53 -3.77 3.42
C GLU A 221 -33.54 -3.38 1.94
N ILE A 222 -32.64 -2.48 1.53
CA ILE A 222 -32.56 -1.99 0.14
C ILE A 222 -31.83 -2.98 -0.76
N ILE A 223 -30.70 -3.51 -0.28
CA ILE A 223 -29.86 -4.46 -1.01
C ILE A 223 -29.70 -5.69 -0.12
N PRO A 224 -30.30 -6.83 -0.49
CA PRO A 224 -30.23 -8.01 0.33
C PRO A 224 -28.81 -8.55 0.50
N GLY A 225 -28.49 -8.96 1.73
CA GLY A 225 -27.20 -9.58 2.07
C GLY A 225 -26.05 -8.60 2.28
N MET A 226 -26.33 -7.30 2.47
CA MET A 226 -25.34 -6.36 3.00
C MET A 226 -25.01 -6.67 4.47
N GLU A 227 -23.76 -6.43 4.85
CA GLU A 227 -23.37 -6.42 6.27
C GLU A 227 -23.94 -5.16 6.94
N PRO A 228 -24.32 -5.16 8.23
CA PRO A 228 -24.79 -3.93 8.88
C PRO A 228 -23.75 -2.80 8.84
N LEU A 229 -24.19 -1.60 8.47
CA LEU A 229 -23.29 -0.44 8.36
C LEU A 229 -22.57 -0.12 9.67
N MET A 230 -23.24 -0.29 10.82
CA MET A 230 -22.65 -0.02 12.14
C MET A 230 -21.47 -0.94 12.45
N ASP A 231 -21.49 -2.18 11.98
CA ASP A 231 -20.37 -3.13 12.17
C ASP A 231 -19.16 -2.68 11.34
N SER A 232 -19.40 -2.22 10.11
CA SER A 232 -18.35 -1.61 9.26
C SER A 232 -17.78 -0.34 9.90
N MET A 233 -18.62 0.52 10.48
CA MET A 233 -18.18 1.72 11.20
C MET A 233 -17.37 1.37 12.45
N GLN A 234 -17.72 0.32 13.18
CA GLN A 234 -16.98 -0.14 14.35
C GLN A 234 -15.54 -0.51 14.00
N VAL A 235 -15.31 -1.18 12.86
CA VAL A 235 -13.95 -1.51 12.40
C VAL A 235 -13.16 -0.23 12.11
N VAL A 236 -13.76 0.77 11.46
CA VAL A 236 -13.08 2.06 11.23
C VAL A 236 -12.73 2.76 12.55
N CYS A 237 -13.61 2.71 13.55
CA CYS A 237 -13.33 3.23 14.89
C CYS A 237 -12.16 2.50 15.58
N GLN A 238 -12.07 1.17 15.46
CA GLN A 238 -10.95 0.39 15.99
C GLN A 238 -9.62 0.78 15.31
N ILE A 239 -9.65 1.02 14.00
CA ILE A 239 -8.51 1.53 13.26
C ILE A 239 -8.12 2.91 13.79
N THR A 240 -9.08 3.82 13.98
CA THR A 240 -8.80 5.14 14.57
C THR A 240 -8.14 5.03 15.94
N ILE A 241 -8.63 4.16 16.84
CA ILE A 241 -8.02 3.94 18.17
C ILE A 241 -6.56 3.48 18.03
N THR A 242 -6.28 2.61 17.06
CA THR A 242 -4.90 2.19 16.77
C THR A 242 -4.06 3.35 16.27
N LEU A 243 -4.58 4.15 15.32
CA LEU A 243 -3.85 5.25 14.69
C LEU A 243 -3.50 6.36 15.68
N ILE A 244 -4.41 6.72 16.59
CA ILE A 244 -4.16 7.79 17.58
C ILE A 244 -3.00 7.44 18.52
N GLY A 245 -2.74 6.14 18.76
CA GLY A 245 -1.57 5.68 19.50
C GLY A 245 -0.34 5.46 18.63
N MET A 246 -0.52 4.87 17.45
CA MET A 246 0.59 4.56 16.55
C MET A 246 1.26 5.80 15.97
N PHE A 247 0.53 6.85 15.60
CA PHE A 247 1.12 8.03 14.97
C PHE A 247 2.13 8.76 15.89
N PRO A 248 1.85 9.03 17.17
CA PRO A 248 2.85 9.52 18.11
C PRO A 248 4.07 8.60 18.24
N VAL A 249 3.86 7.28 18.29
CA VAL A 249 4.96 6.32 18.40
C VAL A 249 5.81 6.32 17.14
N LEU A 250 5.19 6.33 15.96
CA LEU A 250 5.90 6.42 14.69
C LEU A 250 6.70 7.70 14.61
N GLU A 251 6.15 8.84 15.03
CA GLU A 251 6.88 10.10 15.08
C GLU A 251 8.08 10.06 16.04
N LEU A 252 7.95 9.39 17.19
CA LEU A 252 9.09 9.19 18.09
C LEU A 252 10.14 8.26 17.47
N PHE A 253 9.68 7.16 16.88
CA PHE A 253 10.50 6.17 16.19
C PHE A 253 11.27 6.79 15.01
N THR A 254 10.61 7.64 14.22
CA THR A 254 11.26 8.36 13.11
C THR A 254 12.36 9.28 13.63
N ARG A 255 12.13 10.00 14.73
CA ARG A 255 13.14 10.87 15.35
C ARG A 255 14.34 10.10 15.88
N ILE A 256 14.11 8.95 16.52
CA ILE A 256 15.17 8.10 17.06
C ILE A 256 15.99 7.47 15.93
N LEU A 257 15.32 6.93 14.91
CA LEU A 257 15.98 6.21 13.82
C LEU A 257 16.54 7.09 12.71
N LYS A 258 16.23 8.39 12.68
CA LYS A 258 16.72 9.31 11.65
C LYS A 258 18.24 9.25 11.49
N ASN A 259 18.99 9.40 12.58
CA ASN A 259 20.46 9.40 12.55
C ASN A 259 21.09 8.06 12.16
N PRO A 260 20.69 6.91 12.76
CA PRO A 260 21.26 5.62 12.37
C PRO A 260 20.87 5.22 10.96
N LEU A 261 19.64 5.50 10.51
CA LEU A 261 19.21 5.20 9.15
C LEU A 261 19.90 6.10 8.13
N ASN A 262 20.14 7.38 8.42
CA ASN A 262 20.91 8.25 7.53
C ASN A 262 22.33 7.71 7.31
N ARG A 263 23.01 7.28 8.38
CA ARG A 263 24.35 6.66 8.27
C ARG A 263 24.35 5.37 7.44
N LEU A 264 23.27 4.59 7.50
CA LEU A 264 23.11 3.39 6.68
C LEU A 264 22.79 3.76 5.22
N GLY A 265 21.95 4.77 5.01
CA GLY A 265 21.62 5.34 3.71
C GLY A 265 22.86 5.82 2.96
N ASP A 266 23.75 6.55 3.65
CA ASP A 266 25.01 7.04 3.09
C ASP A 266 25.88 5.89 2.53
N LYS A 267 25.98 4.76 3.27
CA LYS A 267 26.72 3.57 2.82
C LYS A 267 26.15 2.93 1.56
N VAL A 268 24.84 3.05 1.39
CA VAL A 268 24.09 2.47 0.29
C VAL A 268 23.93 3.50 -0.85
N GLY A 269 24.35 4.75 -0.64
CA GLY A 269 24.26 5.86 -1.58
C GLY A 269 22.82 6.36 -1.76
N LEU A 270 22.09 6.50 -0.66
CA LEU A 270 20.77 7.15 -0.59
C LEU A 270 20.92 8.50 0.11
N ASP A 271 20.29 9.53 -0.43
CA ASP A 271 20.23 10.84 0.20
C ASP A 271 19.31 10.85 1.44
N VAL A 272 19.46 11.87 2.29
CA VAL A 272 18.71 12.01 3.55
C VAL A 272 17.20 12.10 3.32
N THR A 273 16.76 12.73 2.23
CA THR A 273 15.34 12.83 1.88
C THR A 273 14.78 11.44 1.58
N SER A 274 15.51 10.64 0.80
CA SER A 274 15.18 9.26 0.48
C SER A 274 15.07 8.39 1.72
N VAL A 275 16.02 8.48 2.64
CA VAL A 275 15.95 7.74 3.91
C VAL A 275 14.73 8.16 4.73
N SER A 276 14.44 9.47 4.79
CA SER A 276 13.27 10.00 5.49
C SER A 276 11.97 9.49 4.87
N GLY A 277 11.90 9.43 3.53
CA GLY A 277 10.76 8.87 2.79
C GLY A 277 10.49 7.40 3.13
N MET A 278 11.54 6.58 3.29
CA MET A 278 11.39 5.18 3.69
C MET A 278 10.78 5.06 5.10
N ILE A 279 11.09 5.99 6.00
CA ILE A 279 10.50 5.97 7.34
C ILE A 279 9.04 6.48 7.28
N PHE A 280 8.75 7.55 6.54
CA PHE A 280 7.39 8.10 6.47
C PHE A 280 6.40 7.18 5.76
N SER A 281 6.85 6.47 4.71
CA SER A 281 6.03 5.50 3.97
C SER A 281 5.49 4.36 4.82
N LEU A 282 6.17 3.99 5.92
CA LEU A 282 5.68 3.04 6.91
C LEU A 282 4.33 3.45 7.52
N ALA A 283 4.09 4.77 7.64
CA ALA A 283 2.82 5.32 8.07
C ALA A 283 1.88 5.57 6.87
N SER A 284 2.38 6.24 5.83
CA SER A 284 1.60 6.59 4.63
C SER A 284 2.52 6.98 3.47
N SER A 285 2.15 6.64 2.24
CA SER A 285 2.87 7.03 1.03
C SER A 285 2.65 8.48 0.61
N VAL A 286 1.54 9.12 1.01
CA VAL A 286 1.15 10.47 0.54
C VAL A 286 2.23 11.52 0.80
N PRO A 287 2.80 11.63 2.02
CA PRO A 287 3.84 12.63 2.28
C PRO A 287 5.14 12.37 1.51
N VAL A 288 5.36 11.14 1.02
CA VAL A 288 6.59 10.78 0.34
C VAL A 288 6.55 11.23 -1.12
N PHE A 289 5.39 11.19 -1.77
CA PHE A 289 5.24 11.64 -3.16
C PHE A 289 5.64 13.11 -3.34
N SER A 290 5.28 13.98 -2.39
CA SER A 290 5.68 15.40 -2.43
C SER A 290 7.16 15.66 -2.13
N LEU A 291 7.85 14.68 -1.54
CA LEU A 291 9.28 14.73 -1.25
C LEU A 291 10.14 14.18 -2.41
N MET A 292 9.56 13.45 -3.36
CA MET A 292 10.32 12.77 -4.43
C MET A 292 11.15 13.73 -5.29
N LYS A 293 10.65 14.92 -5.56
CA LYS A 293 11.38 15.99 -6.27
C LYS A 293 12.70 16.41 -5.62
N ASN A 294 12.84 16.12 -4.32
CA ASN A 294 14.03 16.43 -3.53
C ASN A 294 14.90 15.18 -3.27
N MET A 295 14.63 14.08 -3.97
CA MET A 295 15.38 12.82 -3.88
C MET A 295 16.28 12.64 -5.09
N THR A 296 17.34 11.85 -4.93
CA THR A 296 18.10 11.34 -6.07
C THR A 296 17.25 10.39 -6.91
N LYS A 297 17.53 10.25 -8.21
CA LYS A 297 16.87 9.29 -9.11
C LYS A 297 16.82 7.87 -8.55
N LYS A 298 17.97 7.43 -7.99
CA LYS A 298 18.10 6.16 -7.27
C LYS A 298 17.22 6.13 -6.01
N GLY A 299 17.23 7.22 -5.26
CA GLY A 299 16.35 7.46 -4.12
C GLY A 299 14.87 7.26 -4.42
N ILE A 300 14.39 7.81 -5.54
CA ILE A 300 13.02 7.67 -6.03
C ILE A 300 12.69 6.20 -6.35
N ILE A 301 13.56 5.49 -7.09
CA ILE A 301 13.34 4.07 -7.40
C ILE A 301 13.20 3.25 -6.10
N VAL A 302 14.16 3.40 -5.18
CA VAL A 302 14.19 2.63 -3.93
C VAL A 302 13.00 2.97 -3.04
N ASN A 303 12.66 4.25 -2.89
CA ASN A 303 11.50 4.67 -2.11
C ASN A 303 10.20 4.15 -2.70
N THR A 304 10.07 4.15 -4.02
CA THR A 304 8.83 3.73 -4.67
C THR A 304 8.64 2.22 -4.54
N ALA A 305 9.71 1.42 -4.74
CA ALA A 305 9.65 -0.02 -4.51
C ALA A 305 9.32 -0.35 -3.04
N TRP A 306 9.91 0.40 -2.10
CA TRP A 306 9.62 0.30 -0.69
C TRP A 306 8.15 0.65 -0.36
N ILE A 307 7.63 1.76 -0.91
CA ILE A 307 6.22 2.18 -0.74
C ILE A 307 5.27 1.07 -1.15
N VAL A 308 5.45 0.46 -2.33
CA VAL A 308 4.60 -0.64 -2.81
C VAL A 308 4.49 -1.79 -1.79
N LEU A 309 5.55 -2.02 -1.03
CA LEU A 309 5.70 -3.20 -0.17
C LEU A 309 5.32 -2.92 1.29
N VAL A 310 5.47 -1.69 1.79
CA VAL A 310 5.23 -1.36 3.21
C VAL A 310 4.28 -0.20 3.45
N SER A 311 3.70 0.42 2.41
CA SER A 311 2.80 1.54 2.63
C SER A 311 1.66 1.16 3.57
N GLY A 312 1.35 2.07 4.51
CA GLY A 312 0.32 1.87 5.51
C GLY A 312 0.63 0.76 6.52
N MET A 313 1.86 0.22 6.54
CA MET A 313 2.17 -0.94 7.38
C MET A 313 1.90 -0.70 8.86
N PHE A 314 2.18 0.52 9.35
CA PHE A 314 1.85 1.01 10.68
C PHE A 314 0.72 2.04 10.69
N GLY A 315 0.03 2.20 9.56
CA GLY A 315 -1.13 3.07 9.38
C GLY A 315 -2.45 2.31 9.49
N SER A 316 -3.38 2.60 8.59
CA SER A 316 -4.73 2.02 8.56
C SER A 316 -4.72 0.50 8.52
N GLN A 317 -3.80 -0.09 7.76
CA GLN A 317 -3.68 -1.54 7.63
C GLN A 317 -3.26 -2.22 8.95
N LEU A 318 -2.44 -1.57 9.78
CA LEU A 318 -2.11 -2.09 11.11
C LEU A 318 -3.34 -2.12 12.02
N GLY A 319 -4.11 -1.04 12.00
CA GLY A 319 -5.36 -0.96 12.76
C GLY A 319 -6.32 -2.08 12.37
N LEU A 320 -6.42 -2.36 11.07
CA LEU A 320 -7.24 -3.46 10.57
C LEU A 320 -6.72 -4.81 11.08
N VAL A 321 -5.42 -5.08 10.93
CA VAL A 321 -4.79 -6.34 11.36
C VAL A 321 -5.00 -6.59 12.85
N LEU A 322 -4.85 -5.56 13.69
CA LEU A 322 -5.08 -5.68 15.13
C LEU A 322 -6.56 -5.86 15.49
N GLY A 323 -7.48 -5.34 14.67
CA GLY A 323 -8.93 -5.52 14.84
C GLY A 323 -9.42 -6.92 14.48
N ILE A 324 -8.70 -7.65 13.62
CA ILE A 324 -9.08 -9.01 13.18
C ILE A 324 -8.84 -10.05 14.27
N GLY A 325 -7.64 -10.05 14.88
CA GLY A 325 -7.32 -11.00 15.94
C GLY A 325 -5.83 -11.30 16.13
N ASP A 326 -5.53 -12.01 17.21
CA ASP A 326 -4.18 -12.41 17.58
C ASP A 326 -3.58 -13.40 16.57
N GLY A 327 -2.27 -13.36 16.39
CA GLY A 327 -1.51 -14.29 15.55
C GLY A 327 -1.32 -13.86 14.10
N LEU A 328 -2.06 -12.86 13.61
CA LEU A 328 -1.96 -12.35 12.23
C LEU A 328 -0.89 -11.28 12.05
N LEU A 329 -0.61 -10.52 13.11
CA LEU A 329 0.30 -9.36 13.06
C LEU A 329 1.73 -9.75 12.66
N MET A 330 2.23 -10.89 13.16
CA MET A 330 3.56 -11.40 12.83
C MET A 330 3.68 -11.82 11.36
N PRO A 331 2.80 -12.68 10.82
CA PRO A 331 2.74 -12.96 9.38
C PRO A 331 2.63 -11.70 8.51
N TYR A 332 1.84 -10.71 8.93
CA TYR A 332 1.66 -9.46 8.22
C TYR A 332 2.94 -8.61 8.16
N MET A 333 3.53 -8.31 9.32
CA MET A 333 4.72 -7.45 9.39
C MET A 333 5.93 -8.12 8.75
N ILE A 334 6.19 -9.38 9.08
CA ILE A 334 7.37 -10.09 8.56
C ILE A 334 7.21 -10.34 7.07
N GLY A 335 6.00 -10.69 6.59
CA GLY A 335 5.73 -10.84 5.16
C GLY A 335 6.03 -9.56 4.37
N LYS A 336 5.45 -8.42 4.78
CA LYS A 336 5.68 -7.13 4.11
C LYS A 336 7.14 -6.69 4.19
N LEU A 337 7.78 -6.81 5.35
CA LEU A 337 9.20 -6.45 5.53
C LEU A 337 10.15 -7.35 4.74
N ALA A 338 9.85 -8.66 4.62
CA ALA A 338 10.65 -9.57 3.82
C ALA A 338 10.58 -9.21 2.33
N ALA A 339 9.37 -8.92 1.82
CA ALA A 339 9.21 -8.41 0.47
C ALA A 339 9.98 -7.10 0.29
N ALA A 340 9.85 -6.16 1.23
CA ALA A 340 10.51 -4.86 1.21
C ALA A 340 12.03 -4.97 1.21
N ALA A 341 12.61 -5.88 2.00
CA ALA A 341 14.05 -6.12 2.02
C ALA A 341 14.55 -6.60 0.66
N VAL A 342 13.83 -7.54 0.02
CA VAL A 342 14.14 -8.00 -1.34
C VAL A 342 13.95 -6.86 -2.35
N GLY A 343 12.86 -6.10 -2.26
CA GLY A 343 12.59 -4.98 -3.15
C GLY A 343 13.67 -3.90 -3.08
N VAL A 344 14.16 -3.56 -1.89
CA VAL A 344 15.29 -2.63 -1.71
C VAL A 344 16.56 -3.22 -2.31
N ALA A 345 16.88 -4.49 -2.03
CA ALA A 345 18.07 -5.13 -2.60
C ALA A 345 18.04 -5.13 -4.14
N VAL A 346 16.92 -5.51 -4.76
CA VAL A 346 16.74 -5.50 -6.22
C VAL A 346 16.81 -4.07 -6.75
N SER A 347 16.21 -3.09 -6.07
CA SER A 347 16.25 -1.67 -6.46
C SER A 347 17.67 -1.12 -6.47
N LEU A 348 18.49 -1.48 -5.48
CA LEU A 348 19.88 -1.04 -5.39
C LEU A 348 20.75 -1.66 -6.49
N VAL A 349 20.50 -2.92 -6.84
CA VAL A 349 21.19 -3.58 -7.98
C VAL A 349 20.76 -2.95 -9.30
N ALA A 350 19.46 -2.75 -9.50
CA ALA A 350 18.91 -2.15 -10.72
C ALA A 350 19.37 -0.69 -10.90
N ALA A 351 19.36 0.11 -9.84
CA ALA A 351 19.81 1.51 -9.89
C ALA A 351 21.28 1.65 -10.31
N ARG A 352 22.15 0.72 -9.89
CA ARG A 352 23.56 0.69 -10.33
C ARG A 352 23.71 0.36 -11.82
N ALA A 353 22.82 -0.45 -12.38
CA ALA A 353 22.81 -0.73 -13.81
C ALA A 353 22.39 0.52 -14.61
N TYR A 354 21.38 1.24 -14.14
CA TYR A 354 20.92 2.46 -14.79
C TYR A 354 21.91 3.62 -14.72
N GLU A 355 22.61 3.79 -13.59
CA GLU A 355 23.69 4.79 -13.49
C GLU A 355 24.80 4.53 -14.51
N ARG A 356 25.08 3.25 -14.85
CA ARG A 356 26.06 2.88 -15.88
C ARG A 356 25.57 3.15 -17.31
N GLU A 357 24.28 2.94 -17.60
CA GLU A 357 23.69 3.24 -18.91
C GLU A 357 23.69 4.74 -19.20
N THR A 358 23.33 5.58 -18.21
CA THR A 358 23.36 7.05 -18.38
C THR A 358 24.77 7.61 -18.60
N VAL A 359 25.80 7.00 -17.99
CA VAL A 359 27.20 7.38 -18.21
C VAL A 359 27.73 6.88 -19.55
N ALA A 360 27.14 5.82 -20.11
CA ALA A 360 27.53 5.30 -21.43
C ALA A 360 26.98 6.15 -22.59
N ASP A 361 25.80 6.75 -22.43
CA ASP A 361 25.22 7.73 -23.39
C ASP A 361 25.86 9.12 -23.32
N GLU A 362 26.59 9.44 -22.24
CA GLU A 362 27.37 10.68 -22.08
C GLU A 362 28.84 10.55 -22.53
N LYS A 363 29.17 9.58 -23.41
CA LYS A 363 30.48 9.64 -24.07
C LYS A 363 30.55 10.87 -24.98
N PRO A 364 31.58 11.73 -24.86
CA PRO A 364 31.70 12.92 -25.68
C PRO A 364 31.83 12.47 -27.13
N TYR A 365 30.91 12.91 -27.97
CA TYR A 365 31.14 12.93 -29.41
C TYR A 365 32.46 13.67 -29.63
N LEU A 366 33.44 12.95 -30.19
CA LEU A 366 34.68 13.51 -30.71
C LEU A 366 34.38 14.77 -31.51
N ASP A 367 35.21 15.80 -31.30
CA ASP A 367 35.27 17.05 -32.06
C ASP A 367 34.97 16.84 -33.54
N ILE A 368 33.80 17.32 -33.98
CA ILE A 368 33.56 17.65 -35.37
C ILE A 368 33.10 19.12 -35.39
N ALA A 369 33.84 19.93 -36.15
CA ALA A 369 33.80 21.38 -36.25
C ALA A 369 32.38 22.00 -36.32
N PRO A 370 32.20 23.26 -35.87
CA PRO A 370 30.88 23.88 -35.77
C PRO A 370 30.29 24.14 -37.16
N PHE A 371 29.19 23.47 -37.48
CA PHE A 371 28.32 23.90 -38.58
C PHE A 371 27.50 25.11 -38.12
N SER A 372 27.71 26.22 -38.81
CA SER A 372 26.99 27.48 -38.66
C SER A 372 25.48 27.30 -38.84
N TYR A 373 24.67 27.58 -37.82
CA TYR A 373 23.24 27.77 -37.98
C TYR A 373 22.94 29.20 -38.41
N SER A 374 22.55 29.37 -39.68
CA SER A 374 21.88 30.56 -40.18
C SER A 374 20.53 30.71 -39.50
N ARG A 375 20.27 31.91 -38.97
CA ARG A 375 18.95 32.39 -38.55
C ARG A 375 17.90 32.10 -39.63
N TYR A 376 16.72 31.63 -39.21
CA TYR A 376 15.49 32.00 -39.88
C TYR A 376 14.49 32.48 -38.83
N ASP A 377 14.38 33.81 -38.82
CA ASP A 377 13.25 34.60 -38.38
C ASP A 377 12.18 34.60 -39.49
N ASN A 378 10.93 34.94 -39.12
CA ASN A 378 9.69 35.03 -39.94
C ASN A 378 9.00 33.68 -40.21
N ARG A 379 7.73 33.41 -39.84
CA ARG A 379 6.52 34.25 -39.72
C ARG A 379 5.53 33.69 -38.70
#